data_AF-A0A924PQE9-F1
#
_entry.id   AF-A0A924PQE9-F1
#
_cell.length_a   1.000
_cell.length_b   1.000
_cell.length_c   1.000
_cell.angle_alpha   90.00
_cell.angle_beta   90.00
_cell.angle_gamma   90.00
#
_symmetry.space_group_name_H-M   'P 1'
#
loop_
_entity.id
_entity.type
_entity.pdbx_description
1 polymer ?
#
loop_
_entity_poly.entity_id
_entity_poly.type
_entity_poly.pdbx_seq_one_letter_code
_entity_poly.pdbx_strand_id
1 'polypeptide(L)' 'MISIDTSGLDALLQLRRALARKDIPLVLCEVNEQPLGLIHRAHHDETLGPANVVKDLPSALLRARQLIQ' A
#
# COMPACT_ATOMS: atom_id res chain seq x y z
N MET A 1 -3.73 -7.07 -19.38
CA MET A 1 -3.31 -5.81 -18.75
C MET A 1 -4.48 -5.34 -17.90
N ILE A 2 -4.46 -5.54 -16.58
CA ILE A 2 -5.48 -4.97 -15.70
C ILE A 2 -4.98 -3.56 -15.38
N SER A 3 -5.47 -2.57 -16.12
CA SER A 3 -5.25 -1.15 -15.80
C SER A 3 -6.03 -0.88 -14.53
N ILE A 4 -5.34 -0.55 -13.43
CA ILE A 4 -5.98 0.23 -12.38
C ILE A 4 -6.18 1.61 -13.00
N ASP A 5 -7.40 1.89 -13.42
CA ASP A 5 -7.82 3.24 -13.73
C ASP A 5 -7.84 4.05 -12.41
N THR A 6 -7.83 5.37 -12.50
CA THR A 6 -7.73 6.28 -11.34
C THR A 6 -8.73 5.96 -10.21
N SER A 7 -9.89 5.37 -10.53
CA SER A 7 -10.89 4.89 -9.57
C SER A 7 -10.41 3.72 -8.69
N GLY A 8 -9.59 2.81 -9.21
CA GLY A 8 -9.03 1.69 -8.46
C GLY A 8 -7.98 2.14 -7.45
N LEU A 9 -7.21 3.18 -7.79
CA LEU A 9 -6.30 3.81 -6.85
C LEU A 9 -7.08 4.56 -5.76
N ASP A 10 -8.11 5.31 -6.12
CA ASP A 10 -8.94 6.01 -5.13
C ASP A 10 -9.59 5.03 -4.15
N ALA A 11 -10.06 3.87 -4.63
CA ALA A 11 -10.58 2.81 -3.77
C ALA A 11 -9.48 2.26 -2.82
N LEU A 12 -8.26 2.05 -3.31
CA LEU A 12 -7.12 1.63 -2.48
C LEU A 12 -6.76 2.68 -1.42
N LEU A 13 -6.78 3.95 -1.79
CA LEU A 13 -6.53 5.08 -0.88
C LEU A 13 -7.64 5.19 0.17
N GLN A 14 -8.90 4.99 -0.22
CA GLN A 14 -10.04 4.96 0.70
C GLN A 14 -9.93 3.79 1.68
N LEU A 15 -9.61 2.59 1.19
CA LEU A 15 -9.38 1.41 2.02
C LEU A 15 -8.27 1.67 3.04
N ARG A 16 -7.12 2.19 2.59
CA ARG A 16 -6.02 2.54 3.48
C ARG A 16 -6.44 3.53 4.57
N ARG A 17 -7.15 4.60 4.20
CA ARG A 17 -7.67 5.57 5.18
C ARG A 17 -8.62 4.91 6.18
N ALA A 18 -9.46 3.97 5.73
CA ALA A 18 -10.37 3.23 6.60
C ALA A 18 -9.64 2.31 7.58
N LEU A 19 -8.57 1.65 7.12
CA LEU A 19 -7.71 0.80 7.95
C LEU A 19 -6.89 1.61 8.95
N ALA A 20 -6.31 2.73 8.53
CA ALA A 20 -5.55 3.62 9.41
C ALA A 20 -6.40 4.19 10.57
N ARG A 21 -7.67 4.51 10.32
CA ARG A 21 -8.61 4.93 11.38
C ARG A 21 -8.90 3.85 12.44
N LYS A 22 -8.63 2.59 12.11
CA LYS A 22 -8.79 1.42 12.99
C LYS A 22 -7.46 0.93 13.56
N ASP A 23 -6.37 1.67 13.32
CA ASP A 23 -5.00 1.27 13.66
C ASP A 23 -4.60 -0.08 13.04
N ILE A 24 -5.14 -0.38 11.85
CA ILE A 24 -4.83 -1.60 11.11
C ILE A 24 -3.78 -1.27 10.04
N PRO A 25 -2.60 -1.89 10.07
CA PRO A 25 -1.59 -1.70 9.04
C PRO A 25 -2.02 -2.33 7.71
N LEU A 26 -1.73 -1.63 6.61
CA LEU A 26 -1.87 -2.14 5.24
C LEU A 26 -0.47 -2.32 4.62
N VAL A 27 -0.17 -3.53 4.16
CA VAL A 27 1.06 -3.86 3.42
C VAL A 27 0.68 -4.27 2.00
N LEU A 28 1.32 -3.66 1.01
CA LEU A 28 1.13 -3.93 -0.41
C LEU A 28 2.35 -4.67 -0.96
N CYS A 29 2.14 -5.71 -1.75
CA CYS A 29 3.19 -6.43 -2.47
C CYS A 29 2.86 -6.56 -3.97
N GLU A 30 3.90 -6.73 -4.79
CA GLU A 30 3.77 -6.95 -6.24
C GLU A 30 2.91 -5.88 -6.93
N VAL A 31 3.04 -4.63 -6.47
CA VAL A 31 2.30 -3.51 -7.05
C VAL A 31 2.91 -3.16 -8.40
N ASN A 32 2.08 -3.17 -9.44
CA ASN A 32 2.49 -2.76 -10.79
C ASN A 32 3.09 -1.34 -10.79
N GLU A 33 4.03 -1.07 -11.70
CA GLU A 33 4.78 0.20 -11.75
C GLU A 33 3.87 1.44 -11.90
N GLN A 34 2.80 1.36 -12.68
CA GLN A 34 1.88 2.48 -12.90
C GLN A 34 1.11 2.88 -11.61
N PRO A 35 0.43 1.95 -10.91
CA PRO A 35 -0.11 2.21 -9.56
C PRO A 35 0.94 2.64 -8.55
N LEU A 36 2.14 2.05 -8.58
CA LEU A 36 3.23 2.41 -7.69
C LEU A 36 3.64 3.87 -7.85
N GLY A 37 3.81 4.33 -9.09
CA GLY A 37 4.11 5.73 -9.40
C GLY A 37 2.97 6.70 -9.03
N LEU A 38 1.72 6.23 -9.00
CA LEU A 38 0.60 7.03 -8.50
C LEU A 38 0.56 7.08 -6.98
N ILE A 39 0.81 5.96 -6.29
CA ILE A 39 0.93 5.88 -4.83
C ILE A 39 2.06 6.81 -4.36
N HIS A 40 3.25 6.76 -4.97
CA HIS A 40 4.36 7.65 -4.63
C HIS A 40 4.06 9.13 -4.86
N ARG A 41 3.26 9.47 -5.87
CA ARG A 41 2.86 10.87 -6.13
C ARG A 41 1.73 11.35 -5.23
N ALA A 42 0.79 10.47 -4.88
CA ALA A 42 -0.34 10.76 -4.01
C ALA A 42 0.05 10.78 -2.52
N HIS A 43 1.18 10.17 -2.17
CA HIS A 43 1.72 10.12 -0.81
C HIS A 43 2.99 10.96 -0.70
N HIS A 44 2.87 12.13 -0.08
CA HIS A 44 3.97 12.63 0.75
C HIS A 44 4.20 11.59 1.86
N ASP A 45 5.36 10.92 1.78
CA ASP A 45 6.03 9.89 2.61
C ASP A 45 5.44 9.37 3.94
N GLU A 46 4.58 10.10 4.65
CA GLU A 46 4.26 9.83 6.06
C GLU A 46 3.25 8.71 6.31
N THR A 47 2.52 8.23 5.29
CA THR A 47 1.25 7.51 5.54
C THR A 47 1.18 6.04 5.13
N LEU A 48 1.94 5.59 4.13
CA LEU A 48 2.22 4.15 3.93
C LEU A 48 3.58 3.80 4.52
N GLY A 49 4.50 4.77 4.58
CA GLY A 49 5.92 4.54 4.78
C GLY A 49 6.51 3.75 3.60
N PRO A 50 7.76 4.02 3.18
CA PRO A 50 8.44 3.22 2.16
C PRO A 50 8.52 1.73 2.52
N ALA A 51 8.34 1.37 3.79
CA ALA A 51 8.42 0.00 4.30
C ALA A 51 7.16 -0.86 4.09
N ASN A 52 6.00 -0.29 3.75
CA ASN A 52 4.76 -1.07 3.55
C ASN A 52 4.39 -1.30 2.08
N VAL A 53 5.26 -0.90 1.16
CA VAL A 53 5.20 -1.35 -0.23
C VAL A 53 6.43 -2.19 -0.50
N VAL A 54 6.22 -3.48 -0.73
CA VAL A 54 7.31 -4.46 -0.85
C VAL A 54 7.24 -5.17 -2.21
N LYS A 55 8.36 -5.78 -2.59
CA LYS A 55 8.49 -6.42 -3.91
C LYS A 55 7.68 -7.70 -4.07
N ASP A 56 7.46 -8.47 -3.00
CA ASP A 56 6.90 -9.82 -3.06
C ASP A 56 6.10 -10.19 -1.80
N LEU A 57 5.27 -11.23 -1.91
CA LEU A 57 4.46 -11.74 -0.81
C LEU A 57 5.28 -12.18 0.42
N PRO A 58 6.41 -12.90 0.29
CA PRO A 58 7.25 -13.24 1.44
C PRO A 58 7.71 -12.01 2.25
N SER A 59 8.14 -10.95 1.56
CA SER A 59 8.53 -9.69 2.21
C SER A 59 7.34 -9.03 2.92
N ALA A 60 6.13 -9.17 2.38
CA ALA A 60 4.93 -8.59 2.98
C ALA A 60 4.56 -9.28 4.29
N LEU A 61 4.64 -10.62 4.33
CA LEU A 61 4.39 -11.40 5.53
C LEU A 61 5.43 -11.09 6.62
N LEU A 62 6.71 -10.96 6.24
CA LEU A 62 7.76 -10.55 7.18
C LEU A 62 7.47 -9.17 7.77
N ARG A 63 7.09 -8.21 6.92
CA ARG A 63 6.74 -6.86 7.36
C ARG A 63 5.52 -6.84 8.27
N ALA A 64 4.47 -7.58 7.91
CA ALA A 64 3.27 -7.72 8.73
C ALA A 64 3.60 -8.26 10.12
N ARG A 65 4.51 -9.24 10.21
CA ARG A 65 4.98 -9.76 11.50
C ARG A 65 5.70 -8.70 12.34
N GLN A 66 6.51 -7.84 11.74
CA GLN A 66 7.21 -6.76 12.45
C GLN A 66 6.27 -5.66 12.97
N LEU A 67 5.09 -5.50 12.36
CA LEU A 67 4.10 -4.48 12.73
C LEU A 67 3.20 -4.90 13.90
N ILE A 68 3.12 -6.20 14.18
CA ILE A 68 2.29 -6.77 15.26
C ILE A 68 3.11 -7.16 16.50
N GLN A 69 4.42 -6.89 16.50
CA GLN A 69 5.32 -7.08 17.63
C GLN A 69 5.51 -5.78 18.40
#